data_AF-A0A8T4S246-F1
#
_entry.id   AF-A0A8T4S246-F1
#
_cell.length_a   1.000
_cell.length_b   1.000
_cell.length_c   1.000
_cell.angle_alpha   90.00
_cell.angle_beta   90.00
_cell.angle_gamma   90.00
#
_symmetry.space_group_name_H-M   'P 1'
#
loop_
_entity.id
_entity.type
_entity.pdbx_description
1 polymer ?
#
loop_
_entity_poly.entity_id
_entity_poly.type
_entity_poly.pdbx_seq_one_letter_code
_entity_poly.pdbx_strand_id
1 'polypeptide(L)'
;MLDMIKSETRLKAWGNSIGVILPKEELQEQALSVNDEVEVVVRKKSNPLKDAFGKLKQFNAKSRKSTDELLNEVDKELKSRFD
;
A
#
# COMPACT_ATOMS: atom_id res chain seq x y z
N MET A 1 24.45 14.14 8.40
CA MET A 1 23.22 14.11 7.58
C MET A 1 22.26 13.25 8.38
N LEU A 2 21.10 13.77 8.79
CA LEU A 2 20.09 12.93 9.45
C LEU A 2 19.46 12.05 8.37
N ASP A 3 19.82 10.77 8.34
CA ASP A 3 19.23 9.83 7.40
C ASP A 3 17.78 9.59 7.80
N MET A 4 16.87 9.68 6.85
CA MET A 4 15.44 9.47 7.09
C MET A 4 15.19 8.01 7.50
N ILE A 5 14.79 7.77 8.75
CA ILE A 5 14.42 6.43 9.23
C ILE A 5 13.11 6.01 8.58
N LYS A 6 13.13 4.92 7.82
CA LYS A 6 11.94 4.32 7.22
C LYS A 6 11.70 2.94 7.81
N SER A 7 10.74 2.85 8.73
CA SER A 7 10.36 1.59 9.37
C SER A 7 8.91 1.20 9.03
N GLU A 8 8.68 -0.09 8.78
CA GLU A 8 7.33 -0.63 8.63
C GLU A 8 6.82 -1.14 9.97
N THR A 9 5.80 -0.48 10.50
CA THR A 9 5.29 -0.79 11.83
C THR A 9 3.76 -0.80 11.88
N ARG A 10 3.24 -1.28 13.00
CA ARG A 10 1.82 -1.31 13.29
C ARG A 10 1.49 -0.20 14.29
N LEU A 11 0.43 0.53 13.98
CA LEU A 11 -0.18 1.49 14.92
C LEU A 11 -0.75 0.76 16.14
N LYS A 12 -0.55 1.31 17.34
CA LYS A 12 -1.16 0.81 18.57
C LYS A 12 -1.99 1.88 19.27
N ALA A 13 -3.05 1.44 19.94
CA ALA A 13 -3.80 2.30 20.83
C ALA A 13 -2.97 2.61 22.08
N TRP A 14 -3.01 3.86 22.53
CA TRP A 14 -2.39 4.31 23.75
C TRP A 14 -3.30 5.34 24.44
N GLY A 15 -4.15 4.86 25.35
CA GLY A 15 -5.18 5.69 25.95
C GLY A 15 -6.12 6.24 24.87
N ASN A 16 -6.23 7.57 24.79
CA ASN A 16 -7.02 8.27 23.77
C ASN A 16 -6.23 8.61 22.49
N SER A 17 -4.99 8.11 22.38
CA SER A 17 -4.08 8.40 21.27
C SER A 17 -3.73 7.14 20.47
N ILE A 18 -3.14 7.32 19.29
CA ILE A 18 -2.55 6.25 18.49
C ILE A 18 -1.04 6.47 18.45
N GLY A 19 -0.28 5.47 18.90
CA GLY A 19 1.18 5.45 18.86
C GLY A 19 1.74 4.66 17.67
N VAL A 20 2.95 5.02 17.29
CA VAL A 20 3.80 4.31 16.34
C VAL A 20 4.90 3.61 17.13
N ILE A 21 5.16 2.32 16.87
CA ILE A 21 6.26 1.59 17.53
C ILE A 21 7.47 1.62 16.60
N LEU A 22 8.56 2.24 17.02
CA LEU A 22 9.82 2.26 16.29
C LEU A 22 10.80 1.26 16.93
N PRO A 23 11.54 0.45 16.15
CA PRO A 23 12.58 -0.43 16.68
C PRO A 23 13.67 0.37 17.39
N LYS A 24 14.13 -0.14 18.55
CA LYS A 24 15.10 0.58 19.38
C LYS A 24 16.45 0.68 18.68
N GLU A 25 16.82 -0.38 17.97
CA GLU A 25 18.10 -0.51 17.27
C GLU A 25 18.25 0.59 16.21
N GLU A 26 17.21 0.81 15.39
CA GLU A 26 17.18 1.87 14.36
C GLU A 26 17.31 3.28 14.97
N LEU A 27 16.74 3.50 16.16
CA LEU A 27 16.82 4.80 16.86
C LEU A 27 18.21 5.05 17.45
N GLN A 28 18.86 4.01 17.97
CA GLN A 28 20.18 4.12 18.59
C GLN A 28 21.27 4.46 17.56
N GLU A 29 21.19 3.93 16.35
CA GLU A 29 22.10 4.27 15.24
C GLU A 29 22.05 5.76 14.89
N GLN A 30 20.93 6.43 15.18
CA GLN A 30 20.68 7.84 14.88
C GLN A 30 20.79 8.74 16.13
N ALA A 31 21.28 8.19 17.24
CA ALA A 31 21.40 8.87 18.53
C ALA A 31 20.07 9.47 19.06
N LEU A 32 18.93 8.88 18.68
CA LEU A 32 17.62 9.27 19.18
C LEU A 32 17.32 8.58 20.51
N SER A 33 16.84 9.37 21.47
CA SER A 33 16.54 8.96 22.83
C SER A 33 15.05 9.06 23.15
N VAL A 34 14.64 8.37 24.22
CA VAL A 34 13.29 8.56 24.76
C VAL A 34 13.14 10.01 25.20
N ASN A 35 12.02 10.64 24.82
CA ASN A 35 11.66 12.05 25.03
C ASN A 35 12.22 13.06 24.03
N ASP A 36 13.01 12.64 23.05
CA ASP A 36 13.36 13.54 21.95
C ASP A 36 12.10 13.90 21.14
N GLU A 37 12.00 15.17 20.77
CA GLU A 37 10.94 15.66 19.89
C GLU A 37 11.31 15.36 18.43
N VAL A 38 10.39 14.72 17.71
CA VAL A 38 10.63 14.26 16.34
C VAL A 38 9.45 14.59 15.43
N GLU A 39 9.74 14.85 14.16
CA GLU A 39 8.72 14.95 13.12
C GLU A 39 8.44 13.57 12.52
N VAL A 40 7.16 13.20 12.39
CA VAL A 40 6.75 11.87 11.89
C VAL A 40 5.81 12.01 10.71
N VAL A 41 6.16 11.39 9.58
CA VAL A 41 5.30 11.28 8.39
C VAL A 41 4.74 9.86 8.29
N VAL A 42 3.44 9.70 8.46
CA VAL A 42 2.77 8.38 8.43
C VAL A 42 2.07 8.16 7.09
N ARG A 43 2.26 6.98 6.48
CA ARG A 43 1.51 6.52 5.31
C ARG A 43 0.94 5.14 5.55
N LYS A 44 -0.30 4.92 5.11
CA LYS A 44 -0.92 3.59 5.17
C LYS A 44 -0.21 2.66 4.19
N LYS A 45 0.22 1.50 4.66
CA LYS A 45 0.82 0.48 3.79
C LYS A 45 -0.24 -0.01 2.80
N SER A 46 -0.11 0.39 1.53
CA SER A 46 -0.87 -0.20 0.43
C SER A 46 -0.28 -1.56 0.10
N ASN A 47 -1.12 -2.56 -0.16
CA ASN A 47 -0.66 -3.80 -0.75
C ASN A 47 -1.05 -3.74 -2.23
N PRO A 48 -0.11 -3.41 -3.14
CA PRO A 48 -0.43 -3.16 -4.55
C PRO A 48 -1.14 -4.35 -5.20
N LEU A 49 -0.77 -5.58 -4.81
CA LEU A 49 -1.44 -6.80 -5.28
C LEU A 49 -2.87 -6.85 -4.77
N LYS A 50 -3.11 -6.65 -3.47
CA LYS A 50 -4.47 -6.66 -2.91
C LYS A 50 -5.35 -5.57 -3.51
N ASP A 51 -4.78 -4.40 -3.77
CA ASP A 51 -5.47 -3.27 -4.38
C ASP A 51 -5.77 -3.53 -5.87
N ALA A 52 -4.84 -4.16 -6.60
CA ALA A 52 -5.06 -4.59 -7.99
C ALA A 52 -6.12 -5.70 -8.10
N PHE A 53 -6.05 -6.73 -7.25
CA PHE A 53 -7.05 -7.79 -7.18
C PHE A 53 -8.43 -7.25 -6.77
N GLY A 54 -8.48 -6.28 -5.85
CA GLY A 54 -9.71 -5.60 -5.47
C GLY A 54 -10.35 -4.86 -6.65
N LYS A 55 -9.54 -4.15 -7.44
CA LYS A 55 -10.00 -3.45 -8.66
C LYS A 55 -10.45 -4.42 -9.75
N LEU A 56 -9.73 -5.51 -10.00
CA LEU A 56 -10.13 -6.55 -10.96
C LEU A 56 -11.44 -7.22 -10.56
N LYS A 57 -11.62 -7.55 -9.28
CA LYS A 57 -12.88 -8.12 -8.77
C LYS A 57 -14.04 -7.14 -8.92
N GLN A 58 -13.82 -5.85 -8.66
CA GLN A 58 -14.83 -4.81 -8.89
C GLN A 58 -15.14 -4.60 -10.38
N PHE A 59 -14.13 -4.69 -11.25
CA PHE A 59 -14.31 -4.60 -12.69
C PHE A 59 -15.16 -5.76 -13.21
N ASN A 60 -14.85 -7.00 -12.81
CA ASN A 60 -15.63 -8.18 -13.17
C ASN A 60 -17.07 -8.13 -12.61
N ALA A 61 -17.24 -7.64 -11.38
CA ALA A 61 -18.57 -7.46 -10.79
C ALA A 61 -19.41 -6.38 -11.50
N LYS A 62 -18.76 -5.33 -12.03
CA LYS A 62 -19.44 -4.25 -12.77
C LYS A 62 -19.71 -4.58 -14.23
N SER A 63 -18.83 -5.36 -14.89
CA SER A 63 -18.99 -5.67 -16.31
C SER A 63 -20.19 -6.58 -16.55
N ARG A 64 -20.62 -7.38 -15.56
CA ARG A 64 -21.62 -8.47 -15.68
C ARG A 64 -21.31 -9.49 -16.78
N LYS A 65 -20.15 -9.37 -17.43
CA LYS A 65 -19.67 -10.25 -18.48
C LYS A 65 -18.83 -11.35 -17.87
N SER A 66 -18.89 -12.53 -18.44
CA SER A 66 -17.99 -13.61 -18.05
C SER A 66 -16.54 -13.26 -18.42
N THR A 67 -15.58 -13.92 -17.78
CA THR A 67 -14.15 -13.77 -18.14
C THR A 67 -13.92 -14.08 -19.62
N ASP A 68 -14.63 -15.08 -20.16
CA ASP A 68 -14.51 -15.51 -21.56
C ASP A 68 -15.07 -14.48 -22.53
N GLU A 69 -16.15 -13.77 -22.17
CA GLU A 69 -16.70 -12.68 -22.99
C GLU A 69 -15.75 -11.49 -23.06
N LEU A 70 -15.11 -11.13 -21.95
CA LEU A 70 -14.11 -10.07 -21.91
C LEU A 70 -12.87 -10.41 -22.74
N LEU A 71 -12.38 -11.65 -22.65
CA LEU A 71 -11.24 -12.12 -23.46
C LEU A 71 -11.56 -12.08 -24.95
N ASN A 72 -12.76 -12.53 -25.34
CA ASN A 72 -13.20 -12.51 -26.73
C ASN A 72 -13.37 -11.08 -27.29
N GLU A 73 -13.79 -10.12 -26.48
CA GLU A 73 -13.86 -8.71 -26.88
C GLU A 73 -12.47 -8.12 -27.12
N VAL A 74 -11.53 -8.35 -26.20
CA VAL A 74 -10.14 -7.88 -26.32
C VAL A 74 -9.47 -8.49 -27.55
N ASP A 75 -9.67 -9.78 -27.80
CA ASP A 75 -9.12 -10.46 -28.99
C ASP A 75 -9.67 -9.89 -30.30
N LYS A 76 -10.97 -9.56 -30.34
CA LYS A 76 -11.57 -8.92 -31.52
C LYS A 76 -11.05 -7.50 -31.72
N GLU A 77 -10.92 -6.72 -30.64
CA GLU A 77 -10.40 -5.36 -30.72
C GLU A 77 -8.93 -5.34 -31.18
N LEU A 78 -8.09 -6.22 -30.64
CA LEU A 78 -6.69 -6.34 -31.06
C LEU A 78 -6.56 -6.71 -32.54
N LYS A 79 -7.31 -7.72 -33.01
CA LYS A 79 -7.28 -8.10 -34.44
C LYS A 79 -7.68 -6.93 -35.35
N SER A 80 -8.74 -6.19 -35.01
CA SER A 80 -9.20 -5.04 -35.80
C SER A 80 -8.24 -3.84 -35.83
N ARG A 81 -7.23 -3.80 -34.95
CA ARG A 81 -6.20 -2.75 -34.94
C ARG A 81 -4.96 -3.11 -35.75
N PHE A 82 -4.78 -4.38 -36.08
CA PHE A 82 -3.61 -4.90 -36.82
C PHE A 82 -3.96 -5.38 -38.23
N ASP A 83 -5.24 -5.35 -38.60
CA ASP A 83 -5.77 -5.45 -39.98
C ASP A 83 -6.05 -4.04 -40.54
#